data_AF-A0A350YC55-F1
#
_entry.id   AF-A0A350YC55-F1
#
_cell.length_a   1.000
_cell.length_b   1.000
_cell.length_c   1.000
_cell.angle_alpha   90.00
_cell.angle_beta   90.00
_cell.angle_gamma   90.00
#
_symmetry.space_group_name_H-M   'P 1'
#
loop_
_entity.id
_entity.type
_entity.pdbx_description
1 polymer ?
#
loop_
_entity_poly.entity_id
_entity_poly.type
_entity_poly.pdbx_seq_one_letter_code
_entity_poly.pdbx_strand_id
1 'polypeptide(L)' 'LIGGTGDDIYTVDNADDEIIENTDEGTDLVRSSVSWILDDHLENLTLIGIADIDGTGNTLNNLMRG' A
#
# COMPACT_ATOMS: atom_id res chain seq x y z
N LEU A 1 8.37 -1.23 6.95
CA LEU A 1 7.22 -1.28 7.86
C LEU A 1 6.75 -2.72 7.90
N ILE A 2 6.35 -3.24 9.07
CA ILE A 2 5.86 -4.62 9.24
C ILE A 2 4.63 -4.50 10.14
N GLY A 3 3.45 -4.94 9.72
CA GLY A 3 2.23 -4.90 10.53
C GLY A 3 1.90 -6.24 11.16
N GLY A 4 2.11 -7.34 10.41
CA GLY A 4 1.83 -8.69 10.89
C GLY A 4 0.33 -8.99 10.82
N THR A 5 -0.19 -9.82 11.74
CA THR A 5 -1.60 -10.25 11.63
C THR A 5 -2.59 -9.12 11.94
N GLY A 6 -3.57 -8.95 11.08
CA GLY A 6 -4.67 -7.98 11.20
C GLY A 6 -4.82 -7.16 9.93
N ASP A 7 -5.82 -6.27 9.91
CA ASP A 7 -5.93 -5.26 8.86
C ASP A 7 -5.11 -4.03 9.26
N ASP A 8 -3.96 -3.82 8.63
CA ASP A 8 -3.01 -2.78 8.96
C ASP A 8 -3.10 -1.56 8.03
N ILE A 9 -2.59 -0.43 8.52
CA ILE A 9 -2.52 0.83 7.77
C ILE A 9 -1.08 1.34 7.75
N TYR A 10 -0.53 1.43 6.55
CA TYR A 10 0.79 1.99 6.28
C TYR A 10 0.67 3.39 5.72
N THR A 11 1.57 4.28 6.13
CA THR A 11 1.72 5.58 5.50
C THR A 11 3.08 5.64 4.86
N VAL A 12 3.10 5.91 3.55
CA VAL A 12 4.31 6.03 2.73
C VAL A 12 4.50 7.51 2.39
N ASP A 13 5.66 8.04 2.73
CA ASP A 13 6.06 9.40 2.38
C ASP A 13 7.36 9.48 1.56
N ASN A 14 8.01 8.34 1.37
CA ASN A 14 9.17 8.21 0.52
C ASN A 14 9.05 7.00 -0.41
N ALA A 15 9.51 7.14 -1.66
CA ALA A 15 9.53 6.04 -2.62
C ALA A 15 10.49 4.90 -2.22
N ASP A 16 11.43 5.17 -1.31
CA ASP A 16 12.36 4.18 -0.76
C ASP A 16 11.81 3.45 0.49
N ASP A 17 10.58 3.76 0.93
CA ASP A 17 9.93 2.98 1.99
C ASP A 17 9.69 1.54 1.51
N GLU A 18 9.71 0.59 2.45
CA GLU A 18 9.41 -0.82 2.18
C GLU A 18 8.34 -1.29 3.16
N ILE A 19 7.35 -2.05 2.68
CA ILE A 19 6.31 -2.66 3.50
C ILE A 19 6.42 -4.17 3.33
N ILE A 20 6.49 -4.91 4.44
CA ILE A 20 6.59 -6.36 4.42
C ILE A 20 5.37 -6.92 5.12
N GLU A 21 4.54 -7.64 4.35
CA GLU A 21 3.37 -8.37 4.80
C GLU A 21 3.41 -9.82 4.30
N ASN A 22 2.80 -10.75 5.05
CA ASN A 22 2.72 -12.15 4.66
C ASN A 22 1.32 -12.54 4.21
N THR A 23 1.25 -13.68 3.53
CA THR A 23 -0.02 -14.26 3.09
C THR A 23 -0.93 -14.57 4.28
N ASP A 24 -2.22 -14.32 4.10
CA ASP A 24 -3.29 -14.61 5.07
C ASP A 24 -3.17 -13.84 6.41
N GLU A 25 -2.45 -12.71 6.42
CA GLU A 25 -2.34 -11.86 7.62
C GLU A 25 -3.44 -10.81 7.73
N GLY A 26 -4.12 -10.42 6.65
CA GLY A 26 -5.25 -9.50 6.73
C GLY A 26 -5.67 -8.91 5.39
N THR A 27 -6.32 -7.75 5.45
CA THR A 27 -6.60 -6.89 4.30
C THR A 27 -6.06 -5.48 4.57
N ASP A 28 -4.95 -5.15 3.93
CA ASP A 28 -4.11 -4.04 4.33
C ASP A 28 -4.28 -2.80 3.47
N LEU A 29 -4.01 -1.63 4.05
CA LEU A 29 -4.13 -0.34 3.39
C LEU A 29 -2.81 0.43 3.39
N VAL A 30 -2.34 0.76 2.19
CA VAL A 30 -1.29 1.74 1.98
C VAL A 30 -1.90 3.12 1.71
N ARG A 31 -1.45 4.13 2.46
CA ARG A 31 -1.73 5.54 2.22
C ARG A 31 -0.45 6.22 1.74
N SER A 32 -0.33 6.50 0.44
CA SER A 32 0.91 7.03 -0.13
C SER A 32 0.79 8.49 -0.52
N SER A 33 1.79 9.30 -0.14
CA SER A 33 1.93 10.68 -0.63
C SER A 33 2.87 10.82 -1.83
N VAL A 34 3.44 9.70 -2.31
CA VAL A 34 4.29 9.58 -3.50
C VAL A 34 3.73 8.52 -4.46
N SER A 35 4.27 8.43 -5.69
CA SER A 35 3.93 7.31 -6.58
C SER A 35 4.30 5.99 -5.91
N TRP A 36 3.39 5.02 -5.97
CA TRP A 36 3.54 3.78 -5.21
C TRP A 36 3.05 2.56 -6.00
N ILE A 37 3.73 1.44 -5.78
CA ILE A 37 3.39 0.12 -6.31
C ILE A 37 3.09 -0.76 -5.11
N LEU A 38 1.90 -1.39 -5.07
CA LEU A 38 1.62 -2.38 -4.03
C LEU A 38 2.53 -3.60 -4.25
N ASP A 39 3.27 -3.97 -3.22
CA ASP A 39 3.96 -5.26 -3.15
C ASP A 39 2.97 -6.39 -2.87
N ASP A 40 3.46 -7.63 -2.83
CA ASP A 40 2.66 -8.80 -2.50
C ASP A 40 1.98 -8.65 -1.12
N HIS A 41 0.79 -9.26 -0.99
CA HIS A 41 -0.03 -9.27 0.24
C HIS A 41 -0.55 -7.90 0.70
N LEU A 42 -0.56 -6.89 -0.18
CA LEU A 42 -1.23 -5.62 0.08
C LEU A 42 -2.43 -5.46 -0.86
N GLU A 43 -3.60 -5.17 -0.29
CA GLU A 43 -4.86 -5.17 -1.04
C GLU A 43 -5.36 -3.78 -1.41
N ASN A 44 -5.05 -2.75 -0.62
CA ASN A 44 -5.64 -1.41 -0.82
C ASN A 44 -4.56 -0.33 -0.95
N LEU A 45 -4.73 0.57 -1.93
CA LEU A 45 -3.94 1.79 -2.05
C LEU A 45 -4.85 3.01 -2.06
N THR A 46 -4.53 4.00 -1.23
CA THR A 46 -5.08 5.36 -1.31
C THR A 46 -3.95 6.36 -1.49
N LEU A 47 -3.95 7.05 -2.63
CA LEU A 47 -3.07 8.19 -2.85
C LEU A 47 -3.61 9.39 -2.06
N ILE A 48 -2.76 9.99 -1.25
CA ILE A 48 -3.08 11.14 -0.38
C ILE A 48 -2.20 12.37 -0.69
N GLY A 49 -1.30 12.24 -1.65
CA GLY A 49 -0.45 13.34 -2.12
C GLY A 49 -1.22 14.32 -3.00
N ILE A 50 -0.67 15.53 -3.14
CA ILE A 50 -1.24 16.60 -3.99
C ILE A 50 -0.47 16.79 -5.31
N ALA A 51 0.66 16.11 -5.45
CA ALA A 51 1.44 16.09 -6.69
C ALA A 51 0.79 15.15 -7.72
N ASP A 52 1.28 15.20 -8.95
CA ASP A 52 0.95 14.20 -9.96
C ASP A 52 1.68 12.90 -9.62
N ILE A 53 0.96 11.93 -9.06
CA ILE A 53 1.48 10.67 -8.55
C ILE A 53 0.62 9.51 -9.04
N ASP A 54 1.28 8.38 -9.27
CA ASP A 54 0.66 7.18 -9.80
C ASP A 54 0.53 6.10 -8.75
N GLY A 55 -0.58 5.37 -8.78
CA GLY A 55 -0.79 4.15 -8.01
C GLY A 55 -0.79 2.94 -8.93
N THR A 56 0.06 1.96 -8.63
CA THR A 56 0.09 0.67 -9.36
C THR A 56 -0.30 -0.45 -8.40
N GLY A 57 -1.26 -1.29 -8.81
CA GLY A 57 -1.66 -2.48 -8.07
C GLY A 57 -0.73 -3.67 -8.31
N ASN A 58 -1.03 -4.78 -7.65
CA ASN A 58 -0.38 -6.08 -7.84
C ASN A 58 -1.34 -7.08 -8.52
N THR A 59 -1.08 -8.38 -8.40
CA THR A 59 -1.91 -9.43 -9.01
C THR A 59 -3.14 -9.82 -8.18
N LEU A 60 -3.35 -9.21 -7.01
CA LEU A 60 -4.51 -9.44 -6.14
C LEU A 60 -5.71 -8.61 -6.62
N ASN A 61 -6.81 -8.70 -5.86
CA ASN A 61 -7.97 -7.85 -6.08
C ASN A 61 -7.76 -6.49 -5.40
N ASN A 62 -7.07 -5.57 -6.07
CA ASN A 62 -6.75 -4.29 -5.45
C ASN A 62 -7.92 -3.29 -5.46
N LEU A 63 -8.11 -2.59 -4.33
CA LEU A 63 -8.93 -1.38 -4.26
C LEU A 63 -8.03 -0.13 -4.31
N MET A 64 -8.16 0.63 -5.39
CA MET A 64 -7.33 1.82 -5.65
C MET A 64 -8.17 3.09 -5.54
N ARG A 65 -7.66 4.08 -4.78
CA ARG A 65 -8.25 5.41 -4.61
C ARG A 65 -7.18 6.49 -4.81
N GLY A 66 -7.56 7.64 -5.36
CA GLY A 66 -6.71 8.82 -5.49
C GLY A 66 -7.53 10.09 -5.59
#